data_AF-A0A3D2VXF4-F1
#
_entry.id   AF-A0A3D2VXF4-F1
#
_cell.length_a   1.000
_cell.length_b   1.000
_cell.length_c   1.000
_cell.angle_alpha   90.00
_cell.angle_beta   90.00
_cell.angle_gamma   90.00
#
_symmetry.space_group_name_H-M   'P 1'
#
loop_
_entity.id
_entity.type
_entity.pdbx_description
1 polymer ?
#
loop_
_entity_poly.entity_id
_entity_poly.type
_entity_poly.pdbx_seq_one_letter_code
_entity_poly.pdbx_strand_id
1 'polypeptide(L)'
;MAKKPQNPPAGDFDAEVDDARKRLEASLTEDEAFDDLAALQALAPILERQIRSRRLAFTLGDDDDEETHIVVLHVESDEELGFIFAEDGEYVFESNLDAYFDDFVDDSPERFVERLYETLRADLPKYEVESKT
;
A
#
# COMPACT_ATOMS: atom_id res chain seq x y z
N MET A 1 66.59 -8.63 34.84
CA MET A 1 66.36 -8.51 33.38
C MET A 1 64.86 -8.40 33.16
N ALA A 2 64.37 -7.25 32.72
CA ALA A 2 62.96 -6.95 32.54
C ALA A 2 62.48 -7.42 31.15
N LYS A 3 61.30 -8.06 31.07
CA LYS A 3 60.56 -8.24 29.81
C LYS A 3 59.18 -7.59 29.95
N LYS A 4 58.96 -6.53 29.17
CA LYS A 4 57.68 -5.83 29.00
C LYS A 4 56.65 -6.78 28.35
N PRO A 5 55.36 -6.67 28.69
CA PRO A 5 54.29 -7.34 27.95
C PRO A 5 54.09 -6.68 26.59
N GLN A 6 54.06 -7.47 25.52
CA GLN A 6 53.64 -7.04 24.18
C GLN A 6 52.10 -7.00 24.15
N ASN A 7 51.54 -5.82 23.88
CA ASN A 7 50.15 -5.64 23.50
C ASN A 7 49.93 -6.29 22.11
N PRO A 8 48.90 -7.13 21.90
CA PRO A 8 48.51 -7.57 20.57
C PRO A 8 47.84 -6.43 19.76
N PRO A 9 47.82 -6.52 18.42
CA PRO A 9 47.46 -5.42 17.53
C PRO A 9 45.98 -5.06 17.64
N ALA A 10 45.69 -3.76 17.81
CA ALA A 10 44.34 -3.19 17.87
C ALA A 10 43.71 -2.97 16.47
N GLY A 11 44.12 -3.76 15.46
CA GLY A 11 43.72 -3.56 14.06
C GLY A 11 42.66 -4.54 13.55
N ASP A 12 42.63 -5.76 14.06
CA ASP A 12 41.73 -6.81 13.58
C ASP A 12 40.28 -6.62 14.07
N PHE A 13 40.10 -6.13 15.30
CA PHE A 13 38.77 -5.91 15.88
C PHE A 13 38.03 -4.74 15.25
N ASP A 14 38.75 -3.68 14.85
CA ASP A 14 38.17 -2.51 14.20
C ASP A 14 37.64 -2.86 12.80
N ALA A 15 38.39 -3.69 12.06
CA ALA A 15 37.98 -4.19 10.75
C ALA A 15 36.79 -5.16 10.81
N GLU A 16 36.72 -6.02 11.83
CA GLU A 16 35.56 -6.91 12.04
C GLU A 16 34.30 -6.13 12.43
N VAL A 17 34.43 -5.07 13.23
CA VAL A 17 33.32 -4.21 13.61
C VAL A 17 32.81 -3.37 12.43
N ASP A 18 33.72 -2.87 11.59
CA ASP A 18 33.35 -2.10 10.39
C ASP A 18 32.64 -2.98 9.34
N ASP A 19 33.09 -4.23 9.14
CA ASP A 19 32.44 -5.21 8.26
C ASP A 19 31.08 -5.66 8.83
N ALA A 20 30.97 -5.86 10.15
CA ALA A 20 29.71 -6.16 10.81
C ALA A 20 28.71 -4.99 10.71
N ARG A 21 29.19 -3.75 10.89
CA ARG A 21 28.38 -2.54 10.73
C ARG A 21 27.90 -2.39 9.30
N LYS A 22 28.79 -2.59 8.33
CA LYS A 22 28.46 -2.49 6.90
C LYS A 22 27.49 -3.58 6.45
N ARG A 23 27.58 -4.80 7.00
CA ARG A 23 26.58 -5.86 6.78
C ARG A 23 25.24 -5.53 7.41
N LEU A 24 25.23 -4.94 8.61
CA LEU A 24 24.01 -4.49 9.27
C LEU A 24 23.36 -3.34 8.49
N GLU A 25 24.14 -2.35 8.04
CA GLU A 25 23.67 -1.23 7.20
C GLU A 25 23.16 -1.71 5.84
N ALA A 26 23.82 -2.70 5.21
CA ALA A 26 23.33 -3.33 3.98
C ALA A 26 22.03 -4.11 4.21
N SER A 27 21.91 -4.89 5.28
CA SER A 27 20.66 -5.57 5.66
C SER A 27 19.55 -4.61 6.08
N LEU A 28 19.88 -3.40 6.54
CA LEU A 28 18.92 -2.30 6.81
C LEU A 28 18.54 -1.52 5.54
N THR A 29 19.30 -1.66 4.46
CA THR A 29 18.98 -1.06 3.14
C THR A 29 18.28 -2.08 2.22
N GLU A 30 18.37 -3.37 2.54
CA GLU A 30 17.63 -4.50 1.95
C GLU A 30 16.28 -4.77 2.66
N ASP A 31 15.78 -3.82 3.44
CA ASP A 31 14.34 -3.63 3.61
C ASP A 31 13.88 -2.99 2.29
N GLU A 32 13.68 -3.78 1.25
CA GLU A 32 12.89 -3.35 0.07
C GLU A 32 11.49 -3.09 0.60
N ALA A 33 11.29 -1.89 1.18
CA ALA A 33 9.98 -1.40 1.57
C ALA A 33 9.07 -1.61 0.36
N PHE A 34 7.99 -2.36 0.58
CA PHE A 34 7.00 -2.59 -0.46
C PHE A 34 6.57 -1.24 -1.01
N ASP A 35 6.78 -1.02 -2.32
CA ASP A 35 6.53 0.27 -2.94
C ASP A 35 5.02 0.39 -3.20
N ASP A 36 4.31 0.95 -2.23
CA ASP A 36 2.85 1.08 -2.22
C ASP A 36 2.37 1.83 -3.47
N LEU A 37 3.10 2.88 -3.87
CA LEU A 37 2.84 3.65 -5.08
C LEU A 37 2.96 2.78 -6.34
N ALA A 38 4.01 1.98 -6.46
CA ALA A 38 4.18 1.06 -7.58
C ALA A 38 3.08 -0.01 -7.61
N ALA A 39 2.67 -0.52 -6.44
CA ALA A 39 1.58 -1.49 -6.31
C ALA A 39 0.24 -0.89 -6.77
N LEU A 40 -0.10 0.32 -6.33
CA LEU A 40 -1.31 1.03 -6.74
C LEU A 40 -1.29 1.42 -8.22
N GLN A 41 -0.14 1.84 -8.75
CA GLN A 41 0.02 2.08 -10.19
C GLN A 41 -0.17 0.80 -11.02
N ALA A 42 0.22 -0.36 -10.48
CA ALA A 42 -0.04 -1.66 -11.12
C ALA A 42 -1.52 -2.09 -11.00
N LEU A 43 -2.21 -1.68 -9.94
CA LEU A 43 -3.63 -1.96 -9.71
C LEU A 43 -4.55 -1.12 -10.60
N ALA A 44 -4.24 0.16 -10.82
CA ALA A 44 -5.01 1.09 -11.65
C ALA A 44 -5.46 0.51 -13.01
N PRO A 45 -4.59 -0.06 -13.86
CA PRO A 45 -5.02 -0.64 -15.13
C PRO A 45 -5.92 -1.88 -14.97
N ILE A 46 -5.86 -2.59 -13.83
CA ILE A 46 -6.72 -3.75 -13.54
C ILE A 46 -8.12 -3.25 -13.18
N LEU A 47 -8.21 -2.20 -12.36
CA LEU A 47 -9.47 -1.51 -12.01
C LEU A 47 -10.19 -1.04 -13.28
N GLU A 48 -9.51 -0.31 -14.18
CA GLU A 48 -10.12 0.17 -15.43
C GLU A 48 -10.57 -0.97 -16.36
N ARG A 49 -9.84 -2.10 -16.35
CA ARG A 49 -10.13 -3.24 -17.23
C ARG A 49 -11.32 -4.06 -16.73
N GLN A 50 -11.38 -4.37 -15.44
CA GLN A 50 -12.43 -5.21 -14.85
C GLN A 50 -13.67 -4.38 -14.47
N ILE A 51 -13.49 -3.19 -13.90
CA ILE A 51 -14.57 -2.29 -13.51
C ILE A 51 -14.79 -1.26 -14.61
N ARG A 52 -15.34 -1.70 -15.74
CA ARG A 52 -15.78 -0.82 -16.84
C ARG A 52 -17.08 -0.11 -16.50
N SER A 53 -17.02 0.76 -15.50
CA SER A 53 -18.16 1.57 -15.08
C SER A 53 -18.06 2.98 -15.65
N ARG A 54 -19.19 3.55 -16.06
CA ARG A 54 -19.31 4.99 -16.36
C ARG A 54 -19.65 5.82 -15.12
N ARG A 55 -19.90 5.15 -14.00
CA ARG A 55 -20.41 5.72 -12.75
C ARG A 55 -19.33 5.84 -11.68
N LEU A 56 -18.19 5.19 -11.90
CA LEU A 56 -17.07 5.18 -10.99
C LEU A 56 -15.86 5.78 -11.69
N ALA A 57 -15.08 6.55 -10.94
CA ALA A 57 -13.74 6.98 -11.31
C ALA A 57 -12.77 6.53 -10.22
N PHE A 58 -11.56 6.16 -10.64
CA PHE A 58 -10.47 5.76 -9.76
C PHE A 58 -9.34 6.75 -9.96
N THR A 59 -9.01 7.50 -8.92
CA THR A 59 -7.98 8.56 -9.00
C THR A 59 -6.90 8.29 -7.98
N LEU A 60 -5.65 8.17 -8.45
CA LEU A 60 -4.48 8.07 -7.57
C LEU A 60 -4.32 9.41 -6.84
N GLY A 61 -4.48 9.38 -5.52
CA GLY A 61 -4.17 10.46 -4.60
C GLY A 61 -2.76 10.27 -4.03
N ASP A 62 -2.01 11.36 -4.04
CA ASP A 62 -0.70 11.49 -3.40
C ASP A 62 -0.80 12.81 -2.63
N ASP A 63 -1.32 12.76 -1.40
CA ASP A 63 -1.31 13.93 -0.52
C ASP A 63 -0.01 13.86 0.29
N ASP A 64 0.78 14.93 0.30
CA ASP A 64 2.16 14.99 0.86
C ASP A 64 2.25 14.52 2.34
N ASP A 65 1.11 14.39 3.04
CA ASP A 65 0.98 13.98 4.44
C ASP A 65 0.22 12.62 4.64
N GLU A 66 -0.39 12.04 3.59
CA GLU A 66 -1.20 10.80 3.65
C GLU A 66 -0.60 9.70 2.74
N GLU A 67 -0.67 8.45 3.18
CA GLU A 67 -0.17 7.30 2.41
C GLU A 67 -0.78 7.26 0.99
N THR A 68 0.02 6.83 0.01
CA THR A 68 -0.44 6.77 -1.38
C THR A 68 -1.70 5.90 -1.46
N HIS A 69 -2.75 6.41 -2.09
CA HIS A 69 -4.03 5.72 -2.17
C HIS A 69 -4.75 6.00 -3.50
N ILE A 70 -5.76 5.21 -3.83
CA ILE A 70 -6.66 5.44 -4.95
C ILE A 70 -8.04 5.75 -4.38
N VAL A 71 -8.56 6.93 -4.68
CA VAL A 71 -9.91 7.33 -4.33
C VAL A 71 -10.90 6.67 -5.29
N VAL A 72 -11.96 6.07 -4.73
CA VAL A 72 -13.10 5.52 -5.47
C VAL A 72 -14.23 6.55 -5.49
N LEU A 73 -14.38 7.28 -6.59
CA LEU A 73 -15.34 8.36 -6.73
C LEU A 73 -16.60 7.90 -7.47
N HIS A 74 -17.78 8.25 -6.94
CA HIS A 74 -19.03 8.17 -7.67
C HIS A 74 -19.22 9.41 -8.56
N VAL A 75 -19.10 9.22 -9.87
CA VAL A 75 -19.06 10.31 -10.86
C VAL A 75 -20.35 11.12 -10.92
N GLU A 76 -21.52 10.52 -10.66
CA GLU A 76 -22.79 11.26 -10.71
C GLU A 76 -23.00 12.19 -9.52
N SER A 77 -22.48 11.80 -8.34
CA SER A 77 -22.67 12.54 -7.09
C SER A 77 -21.46 13.38 -6.72
N ASP A 78 -20.31 13.16 -7.37
CA ASP A 78 -19.00 13.68 -6.97
C ASP A 78 -18.67 13.31 -5.51
N GLU A 79 -19.05 12.10 -5.10
CA GLU A 79 -18.90 11.62 -3.72
C GLU A 79 -17.88 10.47 -3.63
N GLU A 80 -17.03 10.54 -2.63
CA GLU A 80 -15.96 9.58 -2.37
C GLU A 80 -16.53 8.37 -1.63
N LEU A 81 -16.60 7.23 -2.30
CA LEU A 81 -17.14 6.00 -1.74
C LEU A 81 -16.17 5.32 -0.79
N GLY A 82 -14.86 5.52 -1.00
CA GLY A 82 -13.80 4.93 -0.21
C GLY A 82 -12.43 5.09 -0.88
N PHE A 83 -11.43 4.49 -0.26
CA PHE A 83 -10.03 4.57 -0.64
C PHE A 83 -9.44 3.17 -0.78
N ILE A 84 -8.46 3.04 -1.66
CA ILE A 84 -7.68 1.82 -1.85
C ILE A 84 -6.24 2.15 -1.58
N PHE A 85 -5.62 1.48 -0.64
CA PHE A 85 -4.18 1.58 -0.38
C PHE A 85 -3.55 0.20 -0.45
N ALA A 86 -2.22 0.18 -0.55
CA ALA A 86 -1.46 -1.05 -0.49
C ALA A 86 -0.57 -0.96 0.75
N GLU A 87 -0.49 -2.04 1.53
CA GLU A 87 0.29 -2.12 2.76
C GLU A 87 0.76 -3.57 2.95
N ASP A 88 2.03 -3.77 3.31
CA ASP A 88 2.62 -5.10 3.59
C ASP A 88 2.43 -6.16 2.46
N GLY A 89 2.29 -5.71 1.21
CA GLY A 89 2.02 -6.60 0.08
C GLY A 89 0.55 -6.97 -0.13
N GLU A 90 -0.36 -6.39 0.66
CA GLU A 90 -1.79 -6.55 0.57
C GLU A 90 -2.46 -5.27 0.02
N TYR A 91 -3.61 -5.44 -0.63
CA TYR A 91 -4.46 -4.34 -1.07
C TYR A 91 -5.63 -4.21 -0.12
N VAL A 92 -5.87 -3.01 0.37
CA VAL A 92 -6.93 -2.70 1.33
C VAL A 92 -7.92 -1.74 0.68
N PHE A 93 -9.21 -2.03 0.81
CA PHE A 93 -10.29 -1.10 0.52
C PHE A 93 -10.90 -0.65 1.85
N GLU A 94 -10.90 0.65 2.07
CA GLU A 94 -11.57 1.30 3.20
C GLU A 94 -12.73 2.15 2.68
N SER A 95 -13.91 1.93 3.23
CA SER A 95 -15.14 2.60 2.84
C SER A 95 -15.38 3.87 3.64
N ASN A 96 -15.68 4.98 2.96
CA ASN A 96 -16.24 6.17 3.63
C ASN A 96 -17.71 5.97 4.02
N LEU A 97 -18.34 4.93 3.47
CA LEU A 97 -19.76 4.65 3.57
C LEU A 97 -19.98 3.24 4.15
N ASP A 98 -19.52 3.03 5.38
CA ASP A 98 -19.59 1.75 6.13
C ASP A 98 -21.02 1.15 6.18
N ALA A 99 -22.05 2.00 6.09
CA ALA A 99 -23.44 1.56 6.00
C ALA A 99 -23.79 0.81 4.69
N TYR A 100 -22.96 0.94 3.65
CA TYR A 100 -23.18 0.42 2.29
C TYR A 100 -22.07 -0.52 1.82
N PHE A 101 -20.81 -0.20 2.10
CA PHE A 101 -19.67 -0.99 1.64
C PHE A 101 -18.81 -1.39 2.83
N ASP A 102 -18.51 -2.69 2.92
CA ASP A 102 -17.69 -3.31 3.94
C ASP A 102 -16.20 -3.18 3.57
N ASP A 103 -15.36 -2.88 4.55
CA ASP A 103 -13.90 -2.83 4.38
C ASP A 103 -13.35 -4.23 4.12
N PHE A 104 -12.30 -4.32 3.30
CA PHE A 104 -11.65 -5.61 3.09
C PHE A 104 -10.21 -5.49 2.62
N VAL A 105 -9.47 -6.59 2.83
CA VAL A 105 -8.10 -6.78 2.40
C VAL A 105 -7.99 -8.01 1.49
N ASP A 106 -7.09 -7.97 0.51
CA ASP A 106 -6.72 -9.11 -0.32
C ASP A 106 -5.25 -9.02 -0.79
N ASP A 107 -4.55 -10.15 -0.81
CA ASP A 107 -3.15 -10.24 -1.24
C ASP A 107 -2.99 -10.26 -2.78
N SER A 108 -4.07 -10.50 -3.53
CA SER A 108 -4.04 -10.62 -4.97
C SER A 108 -4.74 -9.44 -5.66
N PRO A 109 -4.08 -8.72 -6.58
CA PRO A 109 -4.68 -7.58 -7.24
C PRO A 109 -5.90 -7.96 -8.10
N GLU A 110 -5.93 -9.18 -8.67
CA GLU A 110 -7.07 -9.63 -9.46
C GLU A 110 -8.28 -10.00 -8.60
N ARG A 111 -8.06 -10.63 -7.44
CA ARG A 111 -9.14 -10.96 -6.49
C ARG A 111 -9.64 -9.72 -5.78
N PHE A 112 -8.75 -8.82 -5.39
CA PHE A 112 -9.07 -7.53 -4.82
C PHE A 112 -10.07 -6.78 -5.71
N VAL A 113 -9.74 -6.62 -7.01
CA VAL A 113 -10.61 -5.89 -7.94
C VAL A 113 -11.91 -6.64 -8.22
N GLU A 114 -11.90 -7.97 -8.26
CA GLU A 114 -13.12 -8.77 -8.40
C GLU A 114 -14.06 -8.55 -7.19
N ARG A 115 -13.52 -8.61 -5.97
CA ARG A 115 -14.28 -8.37 -4.74
C ARG A 115 -14.78 -6.93 -4.65
N LEU A 116 -13.94 -5.96 -4.98
CA LEU A 116 -14.33 -4.54 -5.07
C LEU A 116 -15.50 -4.36 -6.03
N TYR A 117 -15.44 -4.99 -7.20
CA TYR A 117 -16.52 -4.94 -8.18
C TYR A 117 -17.81 -5.54 -7.64
N GLU A 118 -17.74 -6.68 -6.95
CA GLU A 118 -18.92 -7.32 -6.35
C GLU A 118 -19.55 -6.45 -5.26
N THR A 119 -18.73 -5.91 -4.35
CA THR A 119 -19.15 -4.99 -3.28
C THR A 119 -19.84 -3.76 -3.86
N LEU A 120 -19.18 -3.05 -4.79
CA LEU A 120 -19.75 -1.86 -5.40
C LEU A 120 -21.01 -2.20 -6.21
N ARG A 121 -21.02 -3.29 -6.99
CA ARG A 121 -22.19 -3.66 -7.81
C ARG A 121 -23.43 -3.98 -6.96
N ALA A 122 -23.24 -4.60 -5.80
CA ALA A 122 -24.35 -5.02 -4.94
C ALA A 122 -25.03 -3.83 -4.26
N ASP A 123 -24.24 -2.86 -3.77
CA ASP A 123 -24.73 -1.83 -2.86
C ASP A 123 -24.76 -0.42 -3.45
N LEU A 124 -24.01 -0.15 -4.53
CA LEU A 124 -24.05 1.15 -5.23
C LEU A 124 -25.45 1.54 -5.74
N PRO A 125 -26.30 0.61 -6.24
CA PRO A 125 -27.68 0.97 -6.61
C PRO A 125 -28.55 1.38 -5.42
N LYS A 126 -28.29 0.83 -4.21
CA LYS A 126 -29.05 1.20 -3.01
C LYS A 126 -28.65 2.60 -2.57
N TYR A 127 -27.33 2.83 -2.48
CA TYR A 127 -26.74 4.14 -2.20
C TYR A 127 -27.31 5.22 -3.13
N GLU A 128 -27.33 5.00 -4.44
CA GLU A 128 -27.87 6.00 -5.38
C GLU A 128 -29.34 6.36 -5.17
N VAL A 129 -30.16 5.39 -4.77
CA VAL A 129 -31.58 5.60 -4.51
C VAL A 129 -31.75 6.44 -3.25
N GLU A 130 -30.98 6.15 -2.22
CA GLU A 130 -31.04 6.85 -0.94
C GLU A 130 -30.45 8.26 -1.05
N SER A 131 -29.36 8.45 -1.79
CA SER A 131 -28.71 9.75 -1.99
C SER A 131 -29.42 10.68 -2.98
N LYS A 132 -30.32 10.18 -3.84
CA LYS A 132 -31.16 11.00 -4.74
C LYS A 132 -32.48 11.47 -4.09
N THR A 133 -32.69 11.23 -2.80
CA THR A 133 -33.90 11.65 -2.06
C THR A 133 -33.73 13.03 -1.42
#